data_AF-A0AAN8BJB4-F1
#
_entry.id   AF-A0AAN8BJB4-F1
#
_cell.length_a   1.000
_cell.length_b   1.000
_cell.length_c   1.000
_cell.angle_alpha   90.00
_cell.angle_beta   90.00
_cell.angle_gamma   90.00
#
_symmetry.space_group_name_H-M   'P 1'
#
loop_
_entity.id
_entity.type
_entity.pdbx_description
1 polymer ?
#
loop_
_entity_poly.entity_id
_entity_poly.type
_entity_poly.pdbx_seq_one_letter_code
_entity_poly.pdbx_strand_id
1 'polypeptide(L)'
;MKEQSFEDEVMRILEETPSARKALLENHENLLRVADYCCSNYLQAGDGSLKALEETKNFTTQSLASVAYQISSLAGSVLSLLDAQTNQLRHMESSINLIGQVS
;
A
#
# COMPACT_ATOMS: atom_id res chain seq x y z
N MET A 1 12.65 14.09 23.50
CA MET A 1 13.32 13.72 22.24
C MET A 1 12.86 12.37 21.70
N LYS A 2 12.86 11.27 22.47
CA LYS A 2 12.36 9.96 21.96
C LYS A 2 10.84 9.94 21.75
N GLU A 3 10.04 10.49 22.65
CA GLU A 3 8.56 10.51 22.54
C GLU A 3 8.07 11.31 21.32
N GLN A 4 8.66 12.50 21.09
CA GLN A 4 8.34 13.36 19.95
C GLN A 4 8.64 12.69 18.60
N SER A 5 9.70 11.87 18.54
CA SER A 5 10.05 11.08 17.35
C SER A 5 9.03 9.99 17.03
N PHE A 6 8.32 9.44 18.02
CA PHE A 6 7.31 8.41 17.78
C PHE A 6 5.97 9.00 17.34
N GLU A 7 5.58 10.15 17.91
CA GLU A 7 4.38 10.86 17.47
C GLU A 7 4.51 11.33 16.01
N ASP A 8 5.69 11.81 15.62
CA ASP A 8 5.99 12.20 14.24
C ASP A 8 5.91 11.00 13.26
N GLU A 9 6.39 9.82 13.70
CA GLU A 9 6.31 8.58 12.90
C GLU A 9 4.86 8.11 12.75
N VAL A 10 4.06 8.14 13.82
CA VAL A 10 2.63 7.82 13.77
C VAL A 10 1.89 8.78 12.84
N MET A 11 2.14 10.10 12.96
CA MET A 11 1.50 11.11 12.13
C MET A 11 1.80 10.87 10.65
N ARG A 12 3.06 10.61 10.31
CA ARG A 12 3.46 10.29 8.94
C ARG A 12 2.78 9.03 8.40
N ILE A 13 2.70 7.98 9.20
CA ILE A 13 2.05 6.73 8.77
C ILE A 13 0.54 6.93 8.57
N LEU A 14 -0.10 7.74 9.43
CA LEU A 14 -1.52 8.09 9.30
C LEU A 14 -1.81 8.94 8.04
N GLU A 15 -0.84 9.70 7.55
CA GLU A 15 -0.94 10.44 6.29
C GLU A 15 -0.67 9.55 5.07
N GLU A 16 0.35 8.70 5.11
CA GLU A 16 0.79 7.87 3.97
C GLU A 16 -0.14 6.67 3.72
N THR A 17 -0.66 6.03 4.77
CA THR A 17 -1.47 4.80 4.65
C THR A 17 -2.77 5.01 3.86
N PRO A 18 -3.59 6.08 4.09
CA PRO A 18 -4.77 6.34 3.30
C PRO A 18 -4.48 6.60 1.83
N SER A 19 -3.37 7.30 1.54
CA SER A 19 -2.92 7.57 0.17
C SER A 19 -2.51 6.27 -0.54
N ALA A 20 -1.71 5.42 0.11
CA ALA A 20 -1.32 4.12 -0.42
C ALA A 20 -2.53 3.20 -0.68
N ARG A 21 -3.50 3.19 0.25
CA ARG A 21 -4.77 2.47 0.06
C ARG A 21 -5.56 3.01 -1.13
N LYS A 22 -5.65 4.33 -1.27
CA LYS A 22 -6.34 4.97 -2.39
C LYS A 22 -5.67 4.60 -3.72
N ALA A 23 -4.34 4.66 -3.79
CA ALA A 23 -3.59 4.26 -4.97
C ALA A 23 -3.85 2.80 -5.37
N LEU A 24 -3.94 1.89 -4.40
CA LEU A 24 -4.29 0.49 -4.65
C LEU A 24 -5.71 0.31 -5.20
N LEU A 25 -6.68 1.08 -4.70
CA LEU A 25 -8.05 1.07 -5.22
C LEU A 25 -8.13 1.66 -6.63
N GLU A 26 -7.42 2.74 -6.90
CA GLU A 26 -7.33 3.33 -8.25
C GLU A 26 -6.64 2.38 -9.23
N ASN A 27 -5.64 1.63 -8.76
CA ASN A 27 -4.95 0.63 -9.57
C ASN A 27 -5.91 -0.47 -10.02
N HIS A 28 -6.84 -0.93 -9.17
CA HIS A 28 -7.86 -1.90 -9.55
C HIS A 28 -8.66 -1.46 -10.77
N GLU A 29 -9.18 -0.23 -10.78
CA GLU A 29 -9.91 0.34 -11.92
C GLU A 29 -9.03 0.45 -13.17
N ASN A 30 -7.75 0.80 -12.99
CA ASN A 30 -6.80 0.88 -14.11
C ASN A 30 -6.52 -0.51 -14.71
N LEU A 31 -6.44 -1.56 -13.89
CA LEU A 31 -6.24 -2.93 -14.36
C LEU A 31 -7.41 -3.45 -15.19
N LEU A 32 -8.65 -3.09 -14.82
CA LEU A 32 -9.82 -3.42 -15.62
C LEU A 32 -9.72 -2.77 -17.01
N ARG A 33 -9.34 -1.49 -17.09
CA ARG A 33 -9.14 -0.81 -18.38
C ARG A 33 -7.99 -1.41 -19.19
N VAL A 34 -6.90 -1.81 -18.53
CA VAL A 34 -5.77 -2.50 -19.20
C VAL A 34 -6.22 -3.85 -19.77
N ALA A 35 -7.03 -4.60 -19.03
CA ALA A 35 -7.58 -5.86 -19.50
C ALA A 35 -8.49 -5.66 -20.72
N ASP A 36 -9.42 -4.70 -20.64
CA ASP A 36 -10.32 -4.35 -21.75
C ASP A 36 -9.54 -3.91 -23.00
N TYR A 37 -8.50 -3.10 -22.81
CA TYR A 37 -7.59 -2.69 -23.88
C TYR A 37 -6.88 -3.89 -24.50
N CYS A 38 -6.28 -4.77 -23.69
CA CYS A 38 -5.55 -5.93 -24.19
C CYS A 38 -6.47 -6.86 -25.01
N CYS A 39 -7.68 -7.11 -24.52
CA CYS A 39 -8.69 -7.89 -25.24
C CYS A 39 -9.09 -7.22 -26.57
N SER A 40 -9.42 -5.94 -26.53
CA SER A 40 -9.85 -5.20 -27.73
C SER A 40 -8.73 -5.11 -28.77
N ASN A 41 -7.51 -4.80 -28.33
CA ASN A 41 -6.32 -4.70 -29.17
C ASN A 41 -6.03 -6.04 -29.86
N TYR A 42 -6.04 -7.15 -29.12
CA TYR A 42 -5.81 -8.48 -29.69
C TYR A 42 -6.86 -8.85 -30.75
N LEU A 43 -8.15 -8.61 -30.47
CA LEU A 43 -9.24 -8.92 -31.41
C LEU A 43 -9.20 -8.06 -32.67
N GLN A 44 -8.75 -6.80 -32.56
CA GLN A 44 -8.68 -5.86 -33.69
C GLN A 44 -7.37 -5.98 -34.50
N ALA A 45 -6.35 -6.67 -33.97
CA ALA A 45 -5.01 -6.68 -34.56
C ALA A 45 -4.88 -7.46 -35.88
N GLY A 46 -5.81 -8.36 -36.22
CA GLY A 46 -5.74 -9.18 -37.44
C GLY A 46 -4.41 -9.94 -37.54
N ASP A 47 -3.67 -9.71 -38.63
CA ASP A 47 -2.32 -10.29 -38.86
C ASP A 47 -1.29 -9.86 -37.78
N GLY A 48 -1.56 -8.79 -37.03
CA GLY A 48 -0.75 -8.30 -35.92
C GLY A 48 -1.00 -8.96 -34.56
N SER A 49 -1.84 -10.00 -34.49
CA SER A 49 -2.25 -10.64 -33.22
C SER A 49 -1.09 -11.13 -32.34
N LEU A 50 -0.01 -11.64 -32.95
CA LEU A 50 1.21 -12.04 -32.23
C LEU A 50 1.87 -10.86 -31.49
N LYS A 51 1.90 -9.69 -32.11
CA LYS A 51 2.45 -8.47 -31.49
C LYS A 51 1.55 -7.97 -30.36
N ALA A 52 0.23 -7.96 -30.58
CA ALA A 52 -0.74 -7.59 -29.55
C ALA A 52 -0.71 -8.55 -28.34
N LEU A 53 -0.44 -9.84 -28.56
CA LEU A 53 -0.24 -10.82 -27.49
C LEU A 53 1.02 -10.50 -26.67
N GLU A 54 2.13 -10.15 -27.33
CA GLU A 54 3.36 -9.79 -26.63
C GLU A 54 3.20 -8.51 -25.80
N GLU A 55 2.47 -7.52 -26.34
CA GLU A 55 2.08 -6.32 -25.59
C GLU A 55 1.22 -6.68 -24.37
N THR A 56 0.27 -7.60 -24.51
CA THR A 56 -0.57 -8.09 -23.39
C THR A 56 0.27 -8.75 -22.30
N LYS A 57 1.28 -9.56 -22.67
CA LYS A 57 2.20 -10.17 -21.69
C LYS A 57 3.01 -9.11 -20.93
N ASN A 58 3.45 -8.06 -21.62
CA ASN A 58 4.16 -6.95 -21.00
C ASN A 58 3.26 -6.21 -20.00
N PHE A 59 2.03 -5.87 -20.38
CA PHE A 59 1.06 -5.27 -19.45
C PHE A 59 0.75 -6.18 -18.27
N THR A 60 0.63 -7.49 -18.49
CA THR A 60 0.39 -8.47 -17.42
C THR A 60 1.55 -8.49 -16.42
N THR A 61 2.80 -8.49 -16.91
CA THR A 61 3.99 -8.46 -16.05
C THR A 61 4.07 -7.17 -15.25
N GLN A 62 3.82 -6.03 -15.88
CA GLN A 62 3.82 -4.72 -15.22
C GLN A 62 2.71 -4.61 -14.17
N SER A 63 1.51 -5.10 -14.50
CA SER A 63 0.35 -5.14 -13.61
C SER A 63 0.64 -5.97 -12.36
N LEU A 64 1.21 -7.18 -12.54
CA LEU A 64 1.60 -8.05 -11.44
C LEU A 64 2.62 -7.36 -10.51
N ALA A 65 3.66 -6.75 -11.09
CA ALA A 65 4.68 -6.04 -10.32
C ALA A 65 4.09 -4.84 -9.56
N SER A 66 3.20 -4.07 -10.21
CA SER A 66 2.54 -2.90 -9.62
C SER A 66 1.69 -3.27 -8.41
N VAL A 67 0.83 -4.28 -8.54
CA VAL A 67 -0.03 -4.76 -7.45
C VAL A 67 0.81 -5.32 -6.29
N ALA A 68 1.82 -6.13 -6.58
CA ALA A 68 2.69 -6.70 -5.56
C ALA A 68 3.41 -5.60 -4.75
N TYR A 69 3.92 -4.57 -5.42
CA TYR A 69 4.56 -3.44 -4.76
C TYR A 69 3.59 -2.66 -3.87
N GLN A 70 2.40 -2.34 -4.38
CA GLN A 70 1.40 -1.56 -3.62
C GLN A 70 0.91 -2.33 -2.38
N ILE A 71 0.64 -3.64 -2.51
CA ILE A 71 0.27 -4.47 -1.37
C ILE A 71 1.39 -4.52 -0.34
N SER A 72 2.64 -4.73 -0.78
CA SER A 72 3.81 -4.78 0.11
C SER A 72 4.01 -3.45 0.85
N SER A 73 3.91 -2.33 0.13
CA SER A 73 4.02 -0.99 0.72
C SER A 73 2.93 -0.75 1.76
N LEU A 74 1.66 -1.06 1.44
CA LEU A 74 0.55 -0.87 2.37
C LEU A 74 0.68 -1.76 3.61
N ALA A 75 1.06 -3.02 3.43
CA ALA A 75 1.31 -3.94 4.54
C ALA A 75 2.42 -3.42 5.47
N GLY A 76 3.52 -2.91 4.89
CA GLY A 76 4.61 -2.28 5.64
C GLY A 76 4.12 -1.10 6.48
N SER A 77 3.39 -0.15 5.88
CA SER A 77 2.86 1.02 6.59
C SER A 77 1.90 0.62 7.73
N VAL A 78 1.03 -0.37 7.51
CA VAL A 78 0.11 -0.86 8.54
C VAL A 78 0.85 -1.53 9.69
N LEU A 79 1.88 -2.34 9.43
CA LEU A 79 2.70 -2.94 10.48
C LEU A 79 3.41 -1.88 11.31
N SER A 80 4.02 -0.88 10.66
CA SER A 80 4.66 0.24 11.36
C SER A 80 3.67 1.02 12.23
N LEU A 81 2.42 1.21 11.77
CA LEU A 81 1.38 1.86 12.58
C LEU A 81 1.08 1.06 13.85
N LEU A 82 0.91 -0.25 13.72
CA LEU A 82 0.60 -1.14 14.83
C LEU A 82 1.74 -1.20 15.85
N ASP A 83 2.98 -1.25 15.39
CA ASP A 83 4.17 -1.22 16.25
C ASP A 83 4.25 0.10 17.02
N ALA A 84 4.02 1.22 16.34
CA ALA A 84 4.03 2.54 16.96
C ALA A 84 2.92 2.69 18.01
N GLN A 85 1.69 2.28 17.70
CA GLN A 85 0.57 2.27 18.65
C GLN A 85 0.83 1.36 19.85
N THR A 86 1.41 0.18 19.62
CA THR A 86 1.77 -0.76 20.70
C THR A 86 2.78 -0.12 21.66
N ASN A 87 3.78 0.59 21.13
CA ASN A 87 4.75 1.30 21.95
C ASN A 87 4.13 2.46 22.73
N GLN A 88 3.23 3.24 22.12
CA GLN A 88 2.49 4.30 22.82
C GLN A 88 1.69 3.74 24.00
N LEU A 89 1.00 2.60 23.84
CA LEU A 89 0.27 1.95 24.92
C LEU A 89 1.18 1.51 26.08
N ARG A 90 2.36 0.93 25.79
CA ARG A 90 3.34 0.57 26.83
C ARG A 90 3.84 1.79 27.60
N HIS A 91 4.06 2.91 26.91
CA HIS A 91 4.43 4.17 27.55
C HIS A 91 3.32 4.67 28.47
N MET A 92 2.06 4.68 28.00
CA MET A 92 0.91 5.06 28.81
C MET A 92 0.75 4.17 30.05
N GLU A 93 0.91 2.85 29.90
CA GLU A 93 0.87 1.90 31.01
C GLU A 93 1.94 2.21 32.07
N SER A 94 3.17 2.48 31.63
CA SER A 94 4.27 2.88 32.52
C SER A 94 3.99 4.18 33.27
N SER A 95 3.46 5.20 32.57
CA SER A 95 3.08 6.49 33.19
C SER A 95 1.97 6.32 34.24
N ILE A 96 0.97 5.47 33.97
CA ILE A 96 -0.10 5.16 34.93
C ILE A 96 0.46 4.45 36.16
N ASN A 97 1.34 3.45 35.97
CA ASN A 97 2.00 2.76 37.08
C ASN A 97 2.82 3.73 37.94
N LEU A 98 3.53 4.68 37.34
CA LEU A 98 4.28 5.71 38.06
C LEU A 98 3.35 6.60 38.90
N ILE A 99 2.23 7.07 38.33
CA ILE A 99 1.23 7.86 39.06
C ILE A 99 0.68 7.07 40.26
N GLY A 100 0.37 5.79 40.06
CA GLY A 100 -0.13 4.90 41.12
C GLY A 100 0.87 4.61 42.24
N GLN A 101 2.18 4.73 41.98
CA GLN A 101 3.22 4.60 43.00
C GLN A 101 3.49 5.90 43.78
N VAL A 102 3.23 7.05 43.16
CA VAL A 102 3.41 8.37 43.77
C VAL A 102 2.17 8.82 44.56
N SER A 103 1.03 8.14 44.37
CA SER A 103 -0.24 8.34 45.08
C SER A 103 -0.35 7.47 46.33
#